data_AF-A0A7L3US29-F1
#
_entry.id   AF-A0A7L3US29-F1
#
_cell.length_a   1.000
_cell.length_b   1.000
_cell.length_c   1.000
_cell.angle_alpha   90.00
_cell.angle_beta   90.00
_cell.angle_gamma   90.00
#
_symmetry.space_group_name_H-M   'P 1'
#
loop_
_entity.id
_entity.type
_entity.pdbx_description
1 polymer ?
#
loop_
_entity_poly.entity_id
_entity_poly.type
_entity_poly.pdbx_seq_one_letter_code
_entity_poly.pdbx_strand_id
1 'polypeptide(L)'
;VAIKRVPRNRVRHWGELPDGSRAPLEIVLQAKVSTGFPGVVQLLEWFELPTHIVMVMERPERCQDLHCVIRARRFLPEEVARELFRQVLEAVWHCT
;
A
#
# COMPACT_ATOMS: atom_id res chain seq x y z
N VAL A 1 -0.42 -11.64 -6.54
CA VAL A 1 0.20 -10.31 -6.59
C VAL A 1 -0.68 -9.28 -7.31
N ALA A 2 -0.46 -8.00 -7.03
CA ALA A 2 -0.97 -6.84 -7.74
C ALA A 2 0.20 -6.07 -8.35
N ILE A 3 0.03 -5.50 -9.54
CA ILE A 3 1.09 -4.77 -10.24
C ILE A 3 0.65 -3.32 -10.42
N LYS A 4 1.34 -2.40 -9.76
CA LYS A 4 1.12 -0.96 -9.92
C LYS A 4 2.17 -0.39 -10.87
N ARG A 5 1.71 0.33 -11.90
CA ARG A 5 2.57 1.01 -12.88
C ARG A 5 2.40 2.51 -12.73
N VAL A 6 3.50 3.22 -12.51
CA VAL A 6 3.52 4.68 -12.35
C VAL A 6 4.39 5.27 -13.46
N PRO A 7 3.85 6.12 -14.37
CA PRO A 7 4.67 6.81 -15.35
C PRO A 7 5.75 7.66 -14.67
N ARG A 8 7.00 7.61 -15.14
CA ARG A 8 8.12 8.32 -14.49
C ARG A 8 7.89 9.83 -14.42
N ASN A 9 7.29 10.41 -15.45
CA ASN A 9 6.94 11.85 -15.47
C ASN A 9 5.88 12.25 -14.44
N ARG A 10 5.20 11.30 -13.79
CA ARG A 10 4.26 11.55 -12.69
C ARG A 10 4.89 11.36 -11.30
N VAL A 11 6.13 10.89 -11.22
CA VAL A 11 6.84 10.76 -9.94
C VAL A 11 7.41 12.12 -9.54
N ARG A 12 6.76 12.76 -8.55
CA ARG A 12 7.14 14.10 -8.07
C ARG A 12 8.13 14.07 -6.90
N HIS A 13 8.06 13.04 -6.08
CA HIS A 13 8.83 12.93 -4.84
C HIS A 13 9.74 11.69 -4.89
N TRP A 14 11.01 11.91 -4.56
CA TRP A 14 12.06 10.90 -4.52
C TRP A 14 12.68 10.90 -3.14
N GLY A 15 13.17 9.73 -2.72
CA GLY A 15 13.94 9.54 -1.50
C GLY A 15 15.03 8.50 -1.70
N GLU A 16 15.61 8.06 -0.60
CA GLU A 16 16.73 7.12 -0.56
C GLU A 16 16.32 5.84 0.17
N LEU A 17 16.65 4.70 -0.41
CA LEU A 17 16.52 3.38 0.20
C LEU A 17 17.70 3.11 1.16
N PRO A 18 17.61 2.11 2.05
CA PRO A 18 18.69 1.81 3.00
C PRO A 18 20.05 1.47 2.37
N ASP A 19 20.05 1.02 1.11
CA ASP A 19 21.25 0.72 0.34
C ASP A 19 21.84 1.95 -0.39
N GLY A 20 21.27 3.14 -0.16
CA GLY A 20 21.68 4.40 -0.78
C GLY A 20 21.09 4.63 -2.17
N SER A 21 20.31 3.70 -2.71
CA SER A 21 19.71 3.86 -4.03
C SER A 21 18.54 4.85 -4.01
N ARG A 22 18.40 5.64 -5.08
CA ARG A 22 17.34 6.63 -5.20
C ARG A 22 16.07 5.98 -5.76
N ALA A 23 14.97 6.10 -5.04
CA ALA A 23 13.68 5.55 -5.45
C ALA A 23 12.55 6.57 -5.27
N PRO A 24 11.40 6.39 -5.94
CA PRO A 24 10.19 7.16 -5.64
C PRO A 24 9.85 7.08 -4.16
N LEU A 25 9.41 8.20 -3.58
CA LEU A 25 9.10 8.27 -2.15
C LEU A 25 8.06 7.21 -1.73
N GLU A 26 7.11 6.89 -2.61
CA GLU A 26 6.15 5.80 -2.38
C GLU A 26 6.85 4.45 -2.11
N ILE A 27 7.87 4.09 -2.89
CA ILE A 27 8.62 2.84 -2.70
C ILE A 27 9.44 2.90 -1.41
N VAL A 28 10.08 4.04 -1.12
CA VAL A 28 10.86 4.23 0.11
C VAL A 28 9.98 4.03 1.35
N LEU A 29 8.79 4.64 1.37
CA LEU A 29 7.85 4.50 2.48
C LEU A 29 7.30 3.08 2.55
N GLN A 30 6.89 2.49 1.42
CA GLN A 30 6.35 1.14 1.38
C GLN A 30 7.36 0.10 1.88
N ALA A 31 8.63 0.23 1.49
CA ALA A 31 9.71 -0.68 1.92
C ALA A 31 9.93 -0.62 3.43
N LYS A 32 9.83 0.57 4.05
CA LYS A 32 9.98 0.73 5.52
C LYS A 32 8.92 -0.03 6.32
N VAL A 33 7.69 -0.09 5.81
CA VAL A 33 6.55 -0.70 6.52
C VAL A 33 6.27 -2.14 6.08
N SER A 34 6.91 -2.61 5.00
CA SER A 34 6.78 -3.99 4.48
C SER A 34 7.62 -4.98 5.29
N THR A 35 7.29 -5.13 6.57
CA THR A 35 8.00 -5.99 7.54
C THR A 35 7.25 -7.30 7.84
N GLY A 36 6.24 -7.64 7.05
CA GLY A 36 5.34 -8.79 7.28
C GLY A 36 4.12 -8.48 8.14
N PHE A 37 3.90 -7.21 8.52
CA PHE A 37 2.71 -6.80 9.26
C PHE A 37 1.44 -6.86 8.37
N PRO A 38 0.38 -7.59 8.77
CA PRO A 38 -0.75 -7.89 7.90
C PRO A 38 -1.68 -6.70 7.60
N GLY A 39 -1.62 -5.62 8.39
CA GLY A 39 -2.47 -4.43 8.17
C GLY A 39 -1.97 -3.48 7.07
N VAL A 40 -0.81 -3.77 6.45
CA VAL A 40 -0.28 -3.02 5.31
C VAL A 40 0.01 -4.00 4.17
N VAL A 41 -0.35 -3.64 2.94
CA VAL A 41 -0.05 -4.46 1.76
C VAL A 41 1.46 -4.52 1.55
N GLN A 42 2.03 -5.71 1.46
CA GLN A 42 3.48 -5.85 1.35
C GLN A 42 3.99 -5.48 -0.04
N LEU A 43 5.09 -4.72 -0.11
CA LEU A 43 5.91 -4.58 -1.32
C LEU A 43 6.78 -5.84 -1.46
N LEU A 44 6.61 -6.56 -2.56
CA LEU A 44 7.38 -7.77 -2.84
C LEU A 44 8.62 -7.44 -3.66
N GLU A 45 8.47 -6.60 -4.68
CA GLU A 45 9.55 -6.18 -5.57
C GLU A 45 9.19 -4.89 -6.30
N TRP A 46 10.18 -4.17 -6.82
CA TRP A 46 9.95 -3.03 -7.69
C TRP A 46 11.01 -2.96 -8.80
N PHE A 47 10.63 -2.34 -9.92
CA PHE A 47 11.48 -2.21 -11.09
C PHE A 47 11.43 -0.79 -11.65
N GLU A 48 12.57 -0.30 -12.11
CA GLU A 48 12.66 0.90 -12.92
C GLU A 48 12.78 0.54 -14.40
N LEU A 49 11.78 0.97 -15.18
CA LEU A 49 11.77 0.86 -16.64
C LEU A 49 12.01 2.26 -17.26
N PRO A 50 12.39 2.37 -18.54
CA PRO A 50 12.68 3.67 -19.16
C PRO A 50 11.58 4.72 -19.00
N THR A 51 10.31 4.29 -19.06
CA THR A 51 9.13 5.18 -19.01
C THR A 51 8.28 5.03 -17.75
N HIS A 52 8.45 3.96 -16.97
CA HIS A 52 7.58 3.62 -15.84
C HIS A 52 8.36 3.09 -14.66
N ILE A 53 7.83 3.32 -13.47
CA ILE A 53 8.17 2.55 -12.28
C ILE A 53 7.09 1.48 -12.11
N VAL A 54 7.51 0.26 -11.79
CA VAL A 54 6.62 -0.88 -11.56
C VAL A 54 6.80 -1.38 -10.13
N MET A 55 5.70 -1.58 -9.40
CA MET A 55 5.70 -2.15 -8.06
C MET A 55 4.89 -3.45 -8.08
N VAL A 56 5.49 -4.53 -7.61
CA VAL A 56 4.85 -5.83 -7.38
C VAL A 56 4.47 -5.90 -5.90
N MET A 57 3.18 -5.99 -5.65
CA MET A 57 2.61 -5.94 -4.30
C MET A 57 1.85 -7.22 -3.99
N GLU A 58 1.71 -7.49 -2.70
CA GLU A 58 0.78 -8.51 -2.21
C GLU A 58 -0.64 -8.24 -2.76
N ARG A 59 -1.37 -9.33 -3.04
CA ARG A 59 -2.79 -9.25 -3.38
C ARG A 59 -3.51 -10.42 -2.72
N PRO A 60 -4.38 -10.16 -1.73
CA PRO A 60 -5.23 -11.19 -1.17
C PRO A 60 -6.13 -11.82 -2.25
N GLU A 61 -6.41 -13.12 -2.14
CA GLU A 61 -7.17 -13.83 -3.18
C GLU A 61 -8.60 -13.32 -3.33
N ARG A 62 -9.27 -13.04 -2.20
CA ARG A 62 -10.62 -12.49 -2.13
C ARG A 62 -10.59 -11.12 -1.47
N CYS A 63 -10.16 -10.11 -2.22
CA CYS A 63 -10.09 -8.73 -1.75
C CYS A 63 -11.24 -7.87 -2.32
N GLN A 64 -11.77 -6.97 -1.50
CA GLN A 64 -12.64 -5.87 -1.91
C GLN A 64 -12.22 -4.63 -1.11
N ASP A 65 -12.11 -3.47 -1.77
CA ASP A 65 -11.80 -2.24 -1.05
C ASP A 65 -13.01 -1.78 -0.20
N LEU A 66 -12.70 -1.01 0.85
CA LEU A 66 -13.70 -0.56 1.81
C LEU A 66 -14.76 0.35 1.15
N HIS A 67 -14.40 1.11 0.12
CA HIS A 67 -15.34 1.97 -0.59
C HIS A 67 -16.41 1.13 -1.31
N CYS A 68 -16.03 0.05 -1.97
CA CYS A 68 -16.95 -0.89 -2.61
C CYS A 68 -17.85 -1.59 -1.58
N VAL A 69 -17.30 -2.00 -0.43
CA VAL A 69 -18.09 -2.59 0.67
C VAL A 69 -19.14 -1.60 1.18
N ILE A 70 -18.76 -0.36 1.46
CA ILE A 70 -19.68 0.69 1.91
C ILE A 70 -20.73 0.99 0.85
N ARG A 71 -20.32 1.13 -0.41
CA ARG A 71 -21.25 1.41 -1.52
C ARG A 71 -22.30 0.31 -1.68
N ALA A 72 -21.91 -0.96 -1.52
CA ALA A 72 -22.83 -2.09 -1.62
C ALA A 72 -23.79 -2.19 -0.43
N ARG A 73 -23.32 -1.94 0.79
CA ARG A 73 -24.10 -2.09 2.03
C ARG A 73 -24.83 -0.82 2.48
N ARG A 74 -24.47 0.34 1.92
CA ARG A 74 -24.84 1.72 2.31
C ARG A 74 -24.38 2.14 3.70
N PHE A 75 -24.56 1.28 4.71
CA PHE A 75 -24.14 1.51 6.08
C PHE A 75 -23.47 0.25 6.65
N LEU A 76 -22.59 0.44 7.63
CA LEU A 76 -21.97 -0.63 8.39
C LEU A 76 -22.54 -0.61 9.81
N PRO A 77 -22.94 -1.77 10.38
CA PRO A 77 -23.25 -1.85 11.80
C PRO A 77 -22.07 -1.33 12.63
N GLU A 78 -22.36 -0.65 13.74
CA GLU A 78 -21.32 -0.03 14.58
C GLU A 78 -20.27 -1.03 15.04
N GLU A 79 -20.67 -2.26 15.37
CA GLU A 79 -19.75 -3.32 15.76
C GLU A 79 -18.73 -3.65 14.66
N VAL A 80 -19.19 -3.71 13.40
CA VAL A 80 -18.31 -3.96 12.23
C VAL A 80 -17.43 -2.74 11.96
N ALA A 81 -17.99 -1.53 12.03
CA ALA A 81 -17.26 -0.30 11.81
C ALA A 81 -16.15 -0.10 12.86
N ARG A 82 -16.45 -0.38 14.14
CA ARG A 82 -15.51 -0.31 15.26
C ARG A 82 -14.34 -1.26 15.05
N GLU A 83 -14.60 -2.49 14.62
CA GLU A 83 -13.54 -3.48 14.39
C GLU A 83 -12.66 -3.12 13.18
N LEU A 84 -13.26 -2.69 12.06
CA LEU A 84 -12.50 -2.19 10.92
C LEU A 84 -11.64 -0.98 11.30
N PHE A 85 -12.19 -0.05 12.08
CA PHE A 85 -11.48 1.15 12.50
C PHE A 85 -10.33 0.82 13.45
N ARG A 86 -10.51 -0.15 14.36
CA ARG A 86 -9.42 -0.68 15.21
C ARG A 86 -8.27 -1.20 14.36
N GLN A 87 -8.55 -2.00 13.34
CA GLN A 87 -7.52 -2.52 12.42
C GLN A 87 -6.80 -1.40 11.64
N VAL A 88 -7.54 -0.35 11.22
CA VAL A 88 -6.94 0.82 10.59
C VAL A 88 -6.01 1.57 11.56
N LEU A 89 -6.41 1.75 12.82
CA LEU A 89 -5.56 2.39 13.83
C LEU A 89 -4.27 1.60 14.08
N GLU A 90 -4.36 0.27 14.16
CA GLU A 90 -3.18 -0.60 14.30
C GLU A 90 -2.26 -0.48 13.09
N ALA A 91 -2.82 -0.41 11.87
CA ALA A 91 -2.04 -0.22 10.65
C ALA A 91 -1.36 1.16 10.58
N VAL A 92 -2.03 2.22 11.00
CA VAL A 92 -1.42 3.56 11.06
C VAL A 92 -0.34 3.63 12.13
N TRP A 93 -0.56 2.99 13.29
CA TRP A 93 0.45 2.89 14.35
C TRP A 93 1.72 2.17 13.86
N HIS A 94 1.56 1.08 13.11
CA HIS A 94 2.67 0.37 12.48
C HIS A 94 3.47 1.23 11.48
N CYS A 95 2.80 2.19 10.83
CA CYS A 95 3.44 3.10 9.86
C CYS A 95 4.22 4.26 10.49
N THR A 96 4.15 4.44 11.82
CA THR A 96 4.82 5.53 12.54
C THR A 96 6.21 5.12 13.00
#